data_AF-A0A0S8BAC4-F1
#
_entry.id   AF-A0A0S8BAC4-F1
#
_cell.length_a   1.000
_cell.length_b   1.000
_cell.length_c   1.000
_cell.angle_alpha   90.00
_cell.angle_beta   90.00
_cell.angle_gamma   90.00
#
_symmetry.space_group_name_H-M   'P 1'
#
loop_
_entity.id
_entity.type
_entity.pdbx_description
1 polymer ?
#
loop_
_entity_poly.entity_id
_entity_poly.type
_entity_poly.pdbx_seq_one_letter_code
_entity_poly.pdbx_strand_id
1 'polypeptide(L)' 'MCSTNLPDKIAIAVDSQMDDGLSHTGGVRAQLQTPGTPDIAAAATSPYQETGTNIYILCRQI' A
#
# COMPACT_ATOMS: atom_id res chain seq x y z
N MET A 1 6.49 8.95 5.39
CA MET A 1 5.71 9.75 4.42
C MET A 1 4.68 8.87 3.73
N CYS A 2 3.47 9.38 3.44
CA CYS A 2 2.38 8.58 2.89
C CYS A 2 1.77 9.20 1.64
N SER A 3 1.43 8.37 0.67
CA SER A 3 0.66 8.70 -0.52
C SER A 3 -0.68 7.96 -0.48
N THR A 4 -1.77 8.70 -0.62
CA THR A 4 -3.14 8.17 -0.50
C THR A 4 -3.83 8.15 -1.86
N ASN A 5 -4.96 7.44 -1.96
CA ASN A 5 -5.72 7.32 -3.20
C ASN A 5 -4.95 6.69 -4.39
N LEU A 6 -4.05 5.73 -4.14
CA LEU A 6 -3.39 5.01 -5.24
C LEU A 6 -4.24 3.84 -5.70
N PRO A 7 -4.56 3.72 -7.00
CA PRO A 7 -5.10 2.49 -7.57
C PRO A 7 -4.14 1.33 -7.34
N ASP A 8 -4.67 0.15 -7.07
CA ASP A 8 -3.98 -1.15 -6.96
C ASP A 8 -2.76 -1.34 -7.88
N LYS A 9 -2.89 -1.15 -9.20
CA LYS A 9 -1.75 -1.32 -10.13
C LYS A 9 -0.66 -0.28 -9.95
N ILE A 10 -1.03 0.95 -9.58
CA ILE A 10 -0.07 2.01 -9.31
C ILE A 10 0.60 1.76 -7.97
N ALA A 11 -0.15 1.30 -6.97
CA ALA A 11 0.35 0.97 -5.65
C ALA A 11 1.48 -0.08 -5.71
N ILE A 12 1.24 -1.22 -6.36
CA ILE A 12 2.26 -2.28 -6.51
C ILE A 12 3.44 -1.83 -7.40
N ALA A 13 3.19 -1.02 -8.44
CA ALA A 13 4.26 -0.53 -9.31
C ALA A 13 5.14 0.52 -8.63
N VAL A 14 4.58 1.32 -7.73
CA VAL A 14 5.34 2.29 -6.92
C VAL A 14 6.15 1.55 -5.87
N ASP A 15 5.54 0.61 -5.15
CA ASP A 15 6.24 -0.20 -4.15
C ASP A 15 7.40 -0.99 -4.77
N SER A 16 7.19 -1.68 -5.90
CA SER A 16 8.26 -2.42 -6.58
C SER A 16 9.40 -1.54 -7.11
N GLN A 17 9.17 -0.26 -7.36
CA GLN A 17 10.24 0.69 -7.72
C GLN A 17 10.94 1.32 -6.52
N MET A 18 10.28 1.33 -5.35
CA MET A 18 10.80 1.98 -4.15
C MET A 18 11.43 0.98 -3.17
N ASP A 19 11.01 -0.29 -3.21
CA ASP A 19 11.36 -1.31 -2.22
C ASP A 19 11.29 -2.73 -2.79
N ASP A 20 10.29 -3.54 -2.40
CA ASP A 20 10.20 -4.98 -2.70
C ASP A 20 8.90 -5.36 -3.42
N GLY A 21 7.94 -4.42 -3.56
CA GLY A 21 6.65 -4.68 -4.20
C GLY A 21 5.71 -5.53 -3.34
N LEU A 22 6.01 -5.71 -2.05
CA LEU A 22 5.22 -6.47 -1.11
C LEU A 22 4.61 -5.53 -0.07
N SER A 23 3.28 -5.41 -0.08
CA SER A 23 2.50 -4.51 0.79
C SER A 23 2.80 -4.63 2.30
N HIS A 24 3.34 -5.77 2.76
CA HIS A 24 3.50 -6.15 4.16
C HIS A 24 4.97 -6.28 4.61
N THR A 25 5.94 -6.20 3.71
CA THR A 25 7.37 -6.28 4.02
C THR A 25 8.11 -5.03 3.53
N GLY A 26 9.42 -4.93 3.79
CA GLY A 26 10.20 -3.75 3.43
C GLY A 26 10.02 -2.52 4.35
N GLY A 27 10.54 -1.38 3.89
CA GLY A 27 10.34 -0.04 4.43
C GLY A 27 9.19 0.75 3.78
N VAL A 28 8.61 0.25 2.69
CA VAL A 28 7.33 0.69 2.15
C VAL A 28 6.23 -0.27 2.60
N ARG A 29 5.13 0.27 3.12
CA ARG A 29 3.95 -0.49 3.56
C ARG A 29 2.75 0.03 2.82
N ALA A 30 1.87 -0.87 2.39
CA ALA A 30 0.60 -0.47 1.81
C ALA A 30 -0.58 -0.94 2.66
N GLN A 31 -1.62 -0.11 2.74
CA GLN A 31 -2.89 -0.48 3.32
C GLN A 31 -4.04 -0.25 2.37
N LEU A 32 -5.00 -1.17 2.39
CA LEU A 32 -6.23 -1.00 1.64
C LEU A 32 -7.03 0.14 2.27
N GLN A 33 -7.44 1.09 1.43
CA GLN A 33 -8.23 2.23 1.85
C GLN A 33 -9.70 1.81 1.97
N THR A 34 -10.13 1.55 3.20
CA THR A 34 -11.53 1.27 3.53
C THR A 34 -12.19 2.51 4.15
N PRO A 35 -13.54 2.61 4.18
CA PRO A 35 -14.22 3.69 4.88
C PRO A 35 -13.81 3.71 6.37
N GLY A 36 -13.11 4.76 6.79
CA GLY A 36 -12.53 4.90 8.13
C GLY A 36 -11.09 5.38 8.08
N THR A 37 -10.44 5.42 9.24
CA THR A 37 -9.00 5.68 9.33
C THR A 37 -8.28 4.32 9.36
N PRO A 38 -7.72 3.84 8.25
CA PRO A 38 -6.95 2.60 8.27
C PRO A 38 -5.73 2.76 9.18
N ASP A 39 -5.39 1.71 9.92
CA ASP A 39 -4.16 1.70 10.72
C ASP A 39 -2.95 1.59 9.78
N ILE A 40 -2.37 2.75 9.49
CA ILE A 40 -1.21 2.91 8.62
C ILE A 40 0.06 2.30 9.22
N ALA A 41 0.13 2.15 10.54
CA ALA A 41 1.27 1.56 11.22
C ALA A 41 1.24 0.02 11.20
N ALA A 42 0.07 -0.57 10.95
CA ALA A 42 -0.08 -2.01 10.80
C ALA A 42 0.41 -2.47 9.42
N ALA A 43 1.24 -3.53 9.41
CA ALA A 43 1.60 -4.20 8.17
C ALA A 43 0.34 -4.71 7.46
N ALA A 44 0.34 -4.69 6.12
CA ALA A 44 -0.74 -5.29 5.35
C ALA A 44 -0.94 -6.75 5.79
N THR A 45 -2.17 -7.15 6.02
CA THR A 45 -2.50 -8.55 6.31
C THR A 45 -2.51 -9.42 5.04
N SER A 46 -2.51 -8.79 3.87
CA SER A 46 -2.61 -9.45 2.57
C SER A 46 -1.74 -8.74 1.53
N PRO A 47 -1.16 -9.46 0.54
CA PRO A 47 -0.52 -8.86 -0.63
C PRO A 47 -1.50 -7.94 -1.39
N TYR A 48 -0.95 -7.13 -2.32
CA TYR A 48 -1.76 -6.34 -3.24
C TYR A 48 -2.79 -7.22 -3.96
N GLN A 49 -4.03 -6.75 -4.01
CA GLN A 49 -5.11 -7.40 -4.75
C GLN A 49 -5.47 -6.51 -5.95
N GLU A 50 -5.10 -6.97 -7.14
CA GLU A 50 -5.31 -6.27 -8.41
C GLU A 50 -6.74 -6.49 -8.96
N THR A 51 -7.75 -6.07 -8.19
CA THR A 51 -9.17 -6.22 -8.58
C THR A 51 -9.64 -5.13 -9.55
N GLY A 52 -8.85 -4.07 -9.75
CA GLY A 52 -9.15 -2.90 -10.57
C GLY A 52 -9.99 -1.83 -9.87
N THR A 53 -10.46 -2.09 -8.66
CA THR A 53 -11.31 -1.19 -7.85
C THR A 53 -10.68 -0.84 -6.51
N ASN A 54 -9.65 -1.58 -6.09
CA ASN A 54 -9.00 -1.35 -4.81
C ASN A 54 -8.16 -0.07 -4.85
N ILE A 55 -8.30 0.72 -3.78
CA ILE A 55 -7.52 1.92 -3.55
C ILE A 55 -6.63 1.66 -2.34
N TYR A 56 -5.37 2.01 -2.44
CA TYR A 56 -4.36 1.80 -1.42
C TYR A 56 -3.75 3.11 -0.95
N ILE A 57 -3.28 3.08 0.29
CA ILE A 57 -2.41 4.07 0.88
C ILE A 57 -1.02 3.44 0.98
N LEU A 58 -0.03 4.07 0.35
CA LEU A 58 1.38 3.66 0.46
C LEU A 58 2.10 4.56 1.45
N CYS A 59 2.81 3.97 2.39
CA CYS A 59 3.58 4.68 3.40
C CYS A 59 5.00 4.16 3.47
N ARG A 60 5.95 5.07 3.31
CA ARG A 60 7.36 4.80 3.52
C ARG A 60 7.77 5.28 4.90
N GLN A 61 8.36 4.40 5.69
CA GLN A 61 9.05 4.81 6.92
C GLN A 61 10.32 5.58 6.52
N ILE A 62 10.47 6.79 7.04
CA ILE A 62 11.69 7.60 6.92
C ILE A 62 12.47 7.51 8.21
#